data_AF-A0A834SMB7-F1
#
_entry.id   AF-A0A834SMB7-F1
#
_cell.length_a   1.000
_cell.length_b   1.000
_cell.length_c   1.000
_cell.angle_alpha   90.00
_cell.angle_beta   90.00
_cell.angle_gamma   90.00
#
_symmetry.space_group_name_H-M   'P 1'
#
loop_
_entity.id
_entity.type
_entity.pdbx_description
1 polymer ?
#
loop_
_entity_poly.entity_id
_entity_poly.type
_entity_poly.pdbx_seq_one_letter_code
_entity_poly.pdbx_strand_id
1 'polypeptide(L)'
;MELTVREWVGVVLGGLPLLGLVLWWWNELWYAVPLMRANKRLPPGHMGLPFIGDMLAFLFYFKLLRRPDEYINAKRRKYVI
;
A
#
# COMPACT_ATOMS: atom_id res chain seq x y z
N MET A 1 -28.63 19.05 -4.38
CA MET A 1 -28.02 19.52 -3.12
C MET A 1 -26.57 19.82 -3.47
N GLU A 2 -26.19 21.09 -3.52
CA GLU A 2 -24.80 21.46 -3.85
C GLU A 2 -23.97 21.46 -2.57
N LEU A 3 -22.88 20.71 -2.56
CA LEU A 3 -21.96 20.67 -1.44
C LEU A 3 -21.08 21.92 -1.46
N THR A 4 -20.98 22.58 -0.32
CA THR A 4 -20.08 23.70 -0.11
C THR A 4 -18.62 23.24 -0.12
N VAL A 5 -17.69 24.17 -0.37
CA VAL A 5 -16.25 23.89 -0.38
C VAL A 5 -15.78 23.22 0.92
N ARG A 6 -16.35 23.60 2.07
CA ARG A 6 -16.00 23.01 3.37
C ARG A 6 -16.42 21.54 3.47
N GLU A 7 -17.60 21.21 2.97
CA GLU A 7 -18.11 19.84 2.95
C GLU A 7 -17.32 18.97 1.97
N TRP A 8 -16.97 19.51 0.81
CA TRP A 8 -16.06 18.85 -0.14
C TRP A 8 -14.70 18.53 0.49
N VAL A 9 -14.10 19.45 1.25
CA VAL A 9 -12.85 19.20 1.95
C VAL A 9 -13.00 18.07 2.96
N GLY A 10 -14.10 18.04 3.73
CA GLY A 10 -14.39 16.94 4.66
C GLY A 10 -14.53 15.59 3.96
N VAL A 11 -15.27 15.55 2.85
CA VAL A 11 -15.46 14.33 2.03
C VAL A 11 -14.14 13.87 1.42
N VAL A 12 -13.30 14.77 0.95
CA VAL A 12 -12.00 14.42 0.36
C VAL A 12 -11.05 13.90 1.45
N LEU A 13 -10.96 14.60 2.59
CA LEU A 13 -10.07 14.22 3.70
C LEU A 13 -10.50 12.94 4.42
N GLY A 14 -11.80 12.66 4.50
CA GLY A 14 -12.30 11.42 5.10
C GLY A 14 -12.45 10.29 4.08
N GLY A 15 -13.07 10.60 2.95
CA GLY A 15 -13.42 9.64 1.91
C GLY A 15 -12.21 9.09 1.19
N LEU A 16 -11.22 9.90 0.80
CA LEU A 16 -10.04 9.37 0.09
C LEU A 16 -9.23 8.37 0.94
N PRO A 17 -8.89 8.64 2.22
CA PRO A 17 -8.22 7.65 3.04
C PRO A 17 -9.03 6.37 3.24
N LEU A 18 -10.34 6.48 3.45
CA LEU A 18 -11.22 5.31 3.59
C LEU A 18 -11.27 4.48 2.31
N LEU A 19 -11.39 5.13 1.15
CA LEU A 19 -11.32 4.46 -0.15
C LEU A 19 -9.96 3.77 -0.34
N GLY A 20 -8.86 4.44 0.02
CA GLY A 20 -7.52 3.85 -0.01
C GLY A 20 -7.40 2.60 0.87
N LEU A 21 -7.96 2.63 2.08
CA LEU A 21 -7.98 1.48 2.99
C LEU A 21 -8.80 0.32 2.42
N VAL A 22 -10.00 0.60 1.91
CA VAL A 22 -10.85 -0.44 1.30
C VAL A 22 -10.14 -1.08 0.11
N LEU A 23 -9.53 -0.28 -0.75
CA LEU A 23 -8.77 -0.76 -1.91
C LEU A 23 -7.53 -1.57 -1.49
N TRP A 24 -6.82 -1.14 -0.44
CA TRP A 24 -5.71 -1.92 0.12
C TRP A 24 -6.19 -3.30 0.58
N TRP A 25 -7.22 -3.34 1.43
CA TRP A 25 -7.73 -4.60 1.97
C TRP A 25 -8.25 -5.52 0.88
N TRP A 26 -8.99 -4.98 -0.08
CA TRP A 26 -9.45 -5.72 -1.26
C TRP A 26 -8.28 -6.33 -2.03
N ASN A 27 -7.24 -5.54 -2.31
CA ASN A 27 -6.04 -6.00 -3.00
C ASN A 27 -5.37 -7.15 -2.23
N GLU A 28 -5.13 -6.97 -0.93
CA GLU A 28 -4.48 -7.99 -0.10
C GLU A 28 -5.29 -9.30 -0.04
N LEU A 29 -6.63 -9.22 0.05
CA LEU A 29 -7.49 -10.40 0.06
C LEU A 29 -7.40 -11.21 -1.24
N TRP A 30 -7.33 -10.56 -2.40
CA TRP A 30 -7.18 -11.26 -3.68
C TRP A 30 -5.90 -12.09 -3.76
N TYR A 31 -4.83 -11.66 -3.09
CA TYR A 31 -3.56 -12.38 -3.06
C TYR A 31 -3.46 -13.39 -1.92
N ALA A 32 -3.97 -13.04 -0.73
CA ALA A 32 -3.88 -13.89 0.45
C ALA A 32 -4.78 -15.11 0.33
N VAL A 33 -6.01 -14.96 -0.19
CA VAL A 33 -7.02 -16.03 -0.25
C VAL A 33 -6.53 -17.26 -1.05
N PRO A 34 -5.96 -17.13 -2.27
CA PRO A 34 -5.42 -18.28 -3.00
C PRO A 34 -4.28 -18.98 -2.27
N LEU A 35 -3.39 -18.23 -1.61
CA LEU A 35 -2.24 -18.79 -0.89
C LEU A 35 -2.67 -19.55 0.37
N MET A 36 -3.66 -19.02 1.10
CA MET A 36 -4.29 -19.70 2.24
C MET A 36 -5.00 -20.98 1.79
N ARG A 37 -5.74 -20.94 0.67
CA ARG A 37 -6.40 -22.14 0.10
C ARG A 37 -5.42 -23.21 -0.35
N ALA A 38 -4.25 -22.81 -0.84
CA ALA A 38 -3.17 -23.72 -1.20
C ALA A 38 -2.39 -24.27 0.00
N ASN A 39 -2.79 -23.93 1.24
CA ASN A 39 -2.11 -24.28 2.49
C ASN A 39 -0.62 -23.91 2.49
N LYS A 40 -0.26 -22.86 1.73
CA LYS A 40 1.11 -22.35 1.64
C LYS A 40 1.32 -21.28 2.70
N ARG A 41 2.53 -21.23 3.26
CA ARG A 41 2.92 -20.09 4.10
C ARG A 41 2.88 -18.82 3.26
N LEU A 42 2.16 -17.82 3.77
CA LEU A 42 2.14 -16.48 3.19
C LEU A 42 3.55 -15.87 3.34
N PRO A 43 4.16 -15.35 2.25
CA PRO A 43 5.41 -14.62 2.37
C PRO A 43 5.19 -13.39 3.26
N PRO A 44 6.15 -13.02 4.10
CA PRO A 44 6.04 -11.82 4.92
C PRO A 44 6.00 -10.59 4.01
N GLY A 45 5.06 -9.68 4.24
CA GLY A 45 4.87 -8.53 3.35
C GLY A 45 3.45 -8.03 3.28
N HIS A 46 3.24 -7.07 2.39
CA HIS A 46 1.94 -6.64 1.88
C HIS A 46 2.09 -6.28 0.40
N MET A 47 1.01 -6.37 -0.36
CA MET A 47 1.00 -5.95 -1.76
C MET A 47 0.91 -4.42 -1.90
N GLY A 48 0.44 -3.72 -0.87
CA GLY A 48 0.22 -2.28 -0.87
C GLY A 48 -1.08 -1.89 -1.58
N LEU A 49 -1.20 -0.60 -1.94
CA LEU A 49 -2.34 -0.10 -2.72
C LEU A 49 -2.37 -0.72 -4.13
N PRO A 50 -3.54 -0.97 -4.71
CA PRO A 50 -3.62 -1.44 -6.08
C PRO A 50 -2.94 -0.46 -7.05
N PHE A 51 -2.29 -0.99 -8.09
CA PHE A 51 -1.51 -0.27 -9.12
C PHE A 51 -0.23 0.43 -8.65
N ILE A 52 -0.21 1.02 -7.45
CA ILE A 52 0.92 1.79 -6.93
C ILE A 52 1.83 0.91 -6.08
N GLY A 53 1.28 0.00 -5.28
CA GLY A 53 2.04 -0.86 -4.36
C GLY A 53 3.02 -0.06 -3.50
N ASP A 54 4.30 -0.42 -3.59
CA ASP A 54 5.43 0.27 -2.93
C ASP A 54 6.16 1.28 -3.84
N MET A 55 5.60 1.64 -5.00
CA MET A 55 6.27 2.47 -6.01
C MET A 55 6.73 3.83 -5.44
N LEU A 56 5.97 4.45 -4.52
CA LEU A 56 6.36 5.72 -3.91
C LEU A 56 7.65 5.57 -3.07
N ALA A 57 7.72 4.54 -2.23
CA ALA A 57 8.92 4.25 -1.44
C ALA A 57 10.10 3.90 -2.36
N PHE A 58 9.86 3.08 -3.38
CA PHE A 58 10.86 2.76 -4.40
C PHE A 58 11.42 4.03 -5.06
N LEU A 59 10.55 4.91 -5.58
CA LEU A 59 10.95 6.15 -6.23
C LEU A 59 11.68 7.10 -5.27
N PHE A 60 11.28 7.15 -4.00
CA PHE A 60 11.97 7.95 -2.98
C PHE A 60 13.41 7.48 -2.77
N TYR A 61 13.63 6.18 -2.57
CA TYR A 61 14.98 5.63 -2.38
C TYR A 61 15.85 5.77 -3.64
N PHE A 62 15.27 5.54 -4.82
CA PHE A 62 16.03 5.54 -6.08
C PHE A 62 16.26 6.95 -6.65
N LYS A 63 15.24 7.81 -6.67
CA LYS A 63 15.34 9.14 -7.28
C LYS A 63 15.77 10.22 -6.30
N LEU A 64 15.25 10.22 -5.07
CA LEU A 64 15.53 11.31 -4.12
C LEU A 64 16.77 11.02 -3.28
N LEU A 65 16.78 9.90 -2.57
CA LEU A 65 17.91 9.48 -1.73
C LEU A 65 19.10 8.98 -2.55
N ARG A 66 18.86 8.49 -3.77
CA ARG A 66 19.85 7.85 -4.65
C ARG A 66 20.60 6.69 -3.94
N ARG A 67 19.90 5.98 -3.04
CA ARG A 67 20.42 4.85 -2.26
C ARG A 67 19.53 3.62 -2.47
N PRO A 68 19.68 2.92 -3.61
CA PRO A 68 18.85 1.76 -3.92
C PRO A 68 19.07 0.60 -2.93
N ASP A 69 20.28 0.43 -2.41
CA ASP A 69 20.60 -0.64 -1.46
C ASP A 69 19.85 -0.47 -0.14
N GLU A 70 19.61 0.78 0.29
CA GLU A 70 18.87 1.05 1.52
C GLU A 70 17.39 0.67 1.41
N TYR A 71 16.79 0.72 0.22
CA TYR A 71 15.43 0.23 0.00
C TYR A 71 15.32 -1.26 0.32
N ILE A 72 16.28 -2.06 -0.16
CA ILE A 72 16.33 -3.51 0.10
C ILE A 72 16.58 -3.77 1.58
N ASN A 73 17.54 -3.06 2.17
CA ASN A 73 17.87 -3.20 3.59
C ASN A 73 16.68 -2.82 4.51
N ALA A 74 15.92 -1.79 4.14
CA ALA A 74 14.71 -1.40 4.86
C ALA A 74 13.65 -2.51 4.82
N LYS A 75 13.42 -3.13 3.64
CA LYS A 75 12.50 -4.27 3.52
C LYS A 75 12.97 -5.49 4.30
N ARG A 76 14.27 -5.83 4.23
CA ARG A 76 14.85 -6.95 4.98
C ARG A 76 14.67 -6.79 6.49
N ARG A 77 14.91 -5.59 7.03
CA ARG A 77 14.69 -5.30 8.46
C ARG A 77 13.23 -5.40 8.88
N LYS A 78 12.30 -4.96 8.02
CA LYS A 78 10.87 -4.93 8.33
C LYS A 78 10.20 -6.30 8.27
N TYR A 79 10.59 -7.14 7.31
CA TYR A 79 9.90 -8.39 7.02
C TYR A 79 10.70 -9.66 7.33
N VAL A 80 11.96 -9.53 7.76
CA VAL A 80 12.91 -10.62 8.06
C VAL A 80 12.77 -11.78 7.06
N ILE A 81 13.28 -11.50 5.85
CA ILE A 81 13.54 -12.49 4.78
C ILE A 81 14.93 -13.07 4.98
#